data_AF-A0A1X7P7S0-F1
#
_entry.id   AF-A0A1X7P7S0-F1
#
_cell.length_a   1.000
_cell.length_b   1.000
_cell.length_c   1.000
_cell.angle_alpha   90.00
_cell.angle_beta   90.00
_cell.angle_gamma   90.00
#
_symmetry.space_group_name_H-M   'P 1'
#
loop_
_entity.id
_entity.type
_entity.pdbx_description
1 polymer ?
#
loop_
_entity_poly.entity_id
_entity_poly.type
_entity_poly.pdbx_seq_one_letter_code
_entity_poly.pdbx_strand_id
1 'polypeptide(L)'
;MDTLTVTDRTRITRLRDRQSTDRAALDEILDEALVAHVALVRDGAAIVLPILFARDGDSLLLHGSSGGGLLRAAARGASLTVAVTLVDGLVVARSTFDSSMNYRSAMILGTPEALEGEEKARALELLVARLLPGRDEEVRPSTSREIAATLVLRLPLTEASVKVRAAGPSDDDAQEEGVWAGVVPLVTRTLPPVAAAGSDPRFPSSVAAFTAAVDGAVPPFR
;
A
#
# COMPACT_ATOMS: atom_id res chain seq x y z
N MET A 1 -8.73 11.30 -13.78
CA MET A 1 -9.03 10.20 -14.72
C MET A 1 -9.80 9.16 -13.95
N ASP A 2 -11.02 8.85 -14.34
CA ASP A 2 -11.90 7.99 -13.53
C ASP A 2 -11.67 6.50 -13.80
N THR A 3 -10.88 6.15 -14.82
CA THR A 3 -10.64 4.77 -15.25
C THR A 3 -9.16 4.54 -15.55
N LEU A 4 -8.64 3.38 -15.12
CA LEU A 4 -7.30 2.89 -15.39
C LEU A 4 -7.20 2.31 -16.81
N THR A 5 -6.12 2.64 -17.51
CA THR A 5 -5.84 2.06 -18.82
C THR A 5 -5.29 0.65 -18.67
N VAL A 6 -5.89 -0.33 -19.36
CA VAL A 6 -5.44 -1.72 -19.35
C VAL A 6 -4.43 -1.93 -20.48
N THR A 7 -3.17 -2.17 -20.12
CA THR A 7 -2.07 -2.54 -21.02
C THR A 7 -1.93 -4.06 -21.06
N ASP A 8 -1.08 -4.58 -21.95
CA ASP A 8 -0.74 -6.01 -21.95
C ASP A 8 -0.06 -6.45 -20.65
N ARG A 9 0.60 -5.53 -19.94
CA ARG A 9 1.27 -5.79 -18.66
C ARG A 9 0.34 -5.68 -17.45
N THR A 10 -0.73 -4.89 -17.54
CA THR A 10 -1.70 -4.69 -16.45
C THR A 10 -3.00 -5.49 -16.64
N ARG A 11 -3.16 -6.21 -17.76
CA ARG A 11 -4.29 -7.10 -18.00
C ARG A 11 -4.21 -8.36 -17.14
N ILE A 12 -5.18 -8.54 -16.25
CA ILE A 12 -5.30 -9.76 -15.45
C ILE A 12 -5.81 -10.89 -16.35
N THR A 13 -5.16 -12.06 -16.26
CA THR A 13 -5.45 -13.21 -17.13
C THR A 13 -6.31 -14.27 -16.48
N ARG A 14 -6.14 -14.51 -15.18
CA ARG A 14 -6.91 -15.50 -14.39
C ARG A 14 -7.88 -14.78 -13.45
N LEU A 15 -9.15 -15.21 -13.47
CA LEU A 15 -10.25 -14.61 -12.70
C LEU A 15 -10.37 -13.12 -13.04
N ARG A 16 -10.65 -12.86 -14.33
CA ARG A 16 -10.60 -11.53 -14.95
C ARG A 16 -11.73 -10.62 -14.48
N ASP A 17 -12.85 -11.22 -14.09
CA ASP A 17 -13.99 -10.61 -13.40
C ASP A 17 -13.58 -9.85 -12.13
N ARG A 18 -12.44 -10.20 -11.53
CA ARG A 18 -11.88 -9.54 -10.35
C ARG A 18 -11.02 -8.32 -10.68
N GLN A 19 -10.75 -8.05 -11.96
CA GLN A 19 -10.03 -6.84 -12.37
C GLN A 19 -10.95 -5.63 -12.23
N SER A 20 -10.53 -4.65 -11.43
CA SER A 20 -11.17 -3.33 -11.45
C SER A 20 -10.37 -2.39 -12.35
N THR A 21 -11.08 -1.60 -13.14
CA THR A 21 -10.52 -0.45 -13.87
C THR A 21 -10.88 0.87 -13.21
N ASP A 22 -11.56 0.85 -12.07
CA ASP A 22 -11.90 2.08 -11.34
C ASP A 22 -10.64 2.69 -10.71
N ARG A 23 -10.38 3.97 -11.01
CA ARG A 23 -9.27 4.69 -10.40
C ARG A 23 -9.50 4.93 -8.90
N ALA A 24 -10.74 5.12 -8.47
CA ALA A 24 -11.05 5.29 -7.05
C ALA A 24 -10.65 4.05 -6.25
N ALA A 25 -10.90 2.85 -6.78
CA ALA A 25 -10.47 1.60 -6.15
C ALA A 25 -8.93 1.51 -5.99
N LEU A 26 -8.14 2.02 -6.95
CA LEU A 26 -6.69 2.11 -6.78
C LEU A 26 -6.32 3.07 -5.65
N ASP A 27 -6.90 4.27 -5.66
CA ASP A 27 -6.62 5.31 -4.69
C ASP A 27 -6.99 4.87 -3.26
N GLU A 28 -8.14 4.23 -3.07
CA GLU A 28 -8.58 3.66 -1.78
C GLU A 28 -7.60 2.60 -1.26
N ILE A 29 -7.13 1.68 -2.11
CA ILE A 29 -6.15 0.66 -1.71
C ILE A 29 -4.84 1.30 -1.28
N LEU A 30 -4.37 2.26 -2.08
CA LEU A 30 -3.15 3.01 -1.79
C LEU A 30 -3.34 3.89 -0.55
N ASP A 31 -4.57 4.28 -0.24
CA ASP A 31 -4.91 5.14 0.90
C ASP A 31 -5.05 4.40 2.24
N GLU A 32 -5.42 3.14 2.18
CA GLU A 32 -5.53 2.30 3.37
C GLU A 32 -4.21 1.58 3.69
N ALA A 33 -3.43 1.20 2.67
CA ALA A 33 -2.23 0.44 2.88
C ALA A 33 -1.09 1.26 3.52
N LEU A 34 -0.38 0.60 4.45
CA LEU A 34 0.77 1.18 5.16
C LEU A 34 2.11 0.81 4.52
N VAL A 35 2.16 -0.31 3.79
CA VAL A 35 3.39 -0.89 3.23
C VAL A 35 3.16 -1.29 1.78
N ALA A 36 4.13 -0.96 0.94
CA ALA A 36 4.24 -1.48 -0.42
C ALA A 36 5.45 -2.41 -0.56
N HIS A 37 5.34 -3.39 -1.44
CA HIS A 37 6.45 -4.24 -1.84
C HIS A 37 7.02 -3.72 -3.16
N VAL A 38 8.20 -3.12 -3.09
CA VAL A 38 8.88 -2.49 -4.22
C VAL A 38 9.89 -3.46 -4.80
N ALA A 39 9.69 -3.84 -6.05
CA ALA A 39 10.49 -4.79 -6.78
C ALA A 39 11.28 -4.13 -7.91
N LEU A 40 12.52 -4.57 -8.11
CA LEU A 40 13.30 -4.30 -9.32
C LEU A 40 14.27 -5.45 -9.60
N VAL A 41 14.82 -5.50 -10.81
CA VAL A 41 15.87 -6.46 -11.17
C VAL A 41 17.24 -5.80 -11.00
N ARG A 42 18.11 -6.43 -10.23
CA ARG A 42 19.51 -6.03 -10.04
C ARG A 42 20.40 -7.24 -10.16
N ASP A 43 21.43 -7.17 -11.00
CA ASP A 43 22.40 -8.24 -11.21
C ASP A 43 21.74 -9.59 -11.57
N GLY A 44 20.67 -9.54 -12.38
CA GLY A 44 19.91 -10.72 -12.81
C GLY A 44 18.93 -11.29 -11.78
N ALA A 45 18.87 -10.75 -10.56
CA ALA A 45 17.95 -11.18 -9.52
C ALA A 45 16.81 -10.17 -9.32
N ALA A 46 15.59 -10.66 -9.14
CA ALA A 46 14.47 -9.86 -8.66
C ALA A 46 14.65 -9.62 -7.16
N ILE A 47 14.79 -8.35 -6.77
CA ILE A 47 14.87 -7.91 -5.38
C ILE A 47 13.55 -7.24 -5.02
N VAL A 48 12.96 -7.62 -3.89
CA VAL A 48 11.72 -7.04 -3.36
C VAL A 48 12.00 -6.48 -1.97
N LEU A 49 11.62 -5.23 -1.74
CA LEU A 49 11.74 -4.57 -0.43
C LEU A 49 10.39 -4.05 0.06
N PRO A 50 10.02 -4.30 1.32
CA PRO A 50 8.90 -3.60 1.94
C PRO A 50 9.31 -2.15 2.23
N ILE A 51 8.53 -1.20 1.73
CA ILE A 51 8.77 0.24 1.85
C ILE A 51 7.46 0.93 2.22
N LEU A 52 7.56 1.88 3.14
CA LEU A 52 6.47 2.81 3.43
C LEU A 52 6.35 3.84 2.31
N PHE A 53 5.12 4.16 1.92
CA PHE A 53 4.86 5.06 0.82
C PHE A 53 3.73 6.04 1.17
N ALA A 54 3.58 7.07 0.33
CA ALA A 54 2.41 7.92 0.34
C ALA A 54 1.94 8.15 -1.10
N ARG A 55 0.64 8.33 -1.28
CA ARG A 55 0.08 8.79 -2.55
C ARG A 55 0.07 10.31 -2.57
N ASP A 56 0.53 10.90 -3.67
CA ASP A 56 0.50 12.34 -3.95
C ASP A 56 -0.20 12.54 -5.31
N GLY A 57 -1.53 12.72 -5.26
CA GLY A 57 -2.38 12.82 -6.45
C GLY A 57 -2.26 11.57 -7.35
N ASP A 58 -1.58 11.75 -8.49
CA ASP A 58 -1.37 10.74 -9.54
C ASP A 58 0.00 10.04 -9.45
N SER A 59 0.63 10.07 -8.27
CA SER A 59 1.94 9.45 -8.05
C SER A 59 2.06 8.79 -6.68
N LEU A 60 3.00 7.85 -6.58
CA LEU A 60 3.49 7.31 -5.31
C LEU A 60 4.82 7.97 -4.94
N LEU A 61 4.95 8.36 -3.69
CA LEU A 61 6.18 8.81 -3.07
C LEU A 61 6.80 7.64 -2.30
N LEU A 62 8.05 7.35 -2.60
CA LEU A 62 8.88 6.37 -1.90
C LEU A 62 10.09 7.09 -1.32
N HIS A 63 10.57 6.68 -0.15
CA HIS A 63 11.80 7.23 0.41
C HIS A 63 12.70 6.16 1.03
N GLY A 64 13.96 6.52 1.24
CA GLY A 64 14.92 5.73 2.00
C GLY A 64 16.28 6.41 2.04
N SER A 65 17.28 5.71 2.58
CA SER A 65 18.65 6.27 2.64
C SER A 65 19.22 6.56 1.25
N SER A 66 19.92 7.68 1.09
CA SER A 66 20.67 8.01 -0.14
C SER A 66 21.80 7.02 -0.46
N GLY A 67 22.23 6.21 0.52
CA GLY A 67 23.15 5.08 0.36
C GLY A 67 22.47 3.75 0.01
N GLY A 68 21.14 3.68 0.03
CA GLY A 68 20.37 2.46 -0.20
C GLY A 68 20.46 1.97 -1.65
N GLY A 69 21.04 0.78 -1.86
CA GLY A 69 21.36 0.28 -3.20
C GLY A 69 20.17 0.09 -4.14
N LEU A 70 18.97 -0.25 -3.62
CA LEU A 70 17.77 -0.48 -4.44
C LEU A 70 17.18 0.84 -4.96
N LEU A 71 16.85 1.77 -4.05
CA LEU A 71 16.30 3.07 -4.44
C LEU A 71 17.29 3.88 -5.29
N ARG A 72 18.59 3.74 -5.06
CA ARG A 72 19.60 4.39 -5.90
C ARG A 72 19.62 3.85 -7.33
N ALA A 73 19.34 2.55 -7.54
CA ALA A 73 19.23 2.00 -8.89
C ALA A 73 17.98 2.56 -9.60
N ALA A 74 16.86 2.66 -8.88
CA ALA A 74 15.64 3.27 -9.37
C ALA A 74 15.82 4.76 -9.71
N ALA A 75 16.53 5.52 -8.87
CA ALA A 75 16.91 6.91 -9.14
C ALA A 75 17.75 7.10 -10.41
N ARG A 76 18.45 6.05 -10.86
CA ARG A 76 19.21 6.04 -12.13
C ARG A 76 18.38 5.57 -13.34
N GLY A 77 17.06 5.46 -13.18
CA GLY A 77 16.12 5.11 -14.25
C GLY A 77 15.74 3.64 -14.34
N ALA A 78 16.09 2.80 -13.36
CA ALA A 78 15.59 1.43 -13.33
C ALA A 78 14.08 1.41 -13.07
N SER A 79 13.33 0.65 -13.86
CA SER A 79 11.89 0.48 -13.64
C SER A 79 11.61 -0.27 -12.33
N LEU A 80 10.54 0.14 -11.68
CA LEU A 80 10.00 -0.47 -10.47
C LEU A 80 8.67 -1.16 -10.77
N THR A 81 8.42 -2.25 -10.05
CA THR A 81 7.08 -2.78 -9.82
C THR A 81 6.74 -2.58 -8.35
N VAL A 82 5.64 -1.92 -8.05
CA VAL A 82 5.16 -1.71 -6.69
C VAL A 82 3.87 -2.49 -6.51
N ALA A 83 3.85 -3.39 -5.52
CA ALA A 83 2.68 -4.17 -5.17
C ALA A 83 2.16 -3.81 -3.78
N VAL A 84 0.86 -3.62 -3.67
CA VAL A 84 0.14 -3.37 -2.41
C VAL A 84 -0.98 -4.40 -2.29
N THR A 85 -1.18 -4.95 -1.09
CA THR A 85 -2.22 -5.95 -0.82
C THR A 85 -2.80 -5.74 0.57
N LEU A 86 -4.12 -5.67 0.63
CA LEU A 86 -4.94 -5.70 1.84
C LEU A 86 -5.66 -7.04 1.85
N VAL A 87 -5.45 -7.84 2.89
CA VAL A 87 -6.15 -9.11 3.07
C VAL A 87 -7.35 -8.85 3.96
N ASP A 88 -8.53 -9.03 3.38
CA ASP A 88 -9.79 -8.70 4.04
C ASP A 88 -10.39 -9.93 4.72
N GLY A 89 -10.07 -11.16 4.33
CA GLY A 89 -10.57 -12.34 5.05
C GLY A 89 -10.21 -13.68 4.41
N LEU A 90 -10.34 -14.75 5.18
CA LEU A 90 -10.25 -16.12 4.66
C LEU A 90 -11.60 -16.55 4.10
N VAL A 91 -11.60 -17.23 2.97
CA VAL A 91 -12.80 -17.86 2.41
C VAL A 91 -12.63 -19.35 2.58
N VAL A 92 -13.49 -19.94 3.41
CA VAL A 92 -13.47 -21.34 3.76
C VAL A 92 -14.57 -22.03 2.96
N ALA A 93 -14.18 -22.74 1.92
CA ALA A 93 -15.09 -23.51 1.09
C ALA A 93 -15.31 -24.92 1.67
N ARG A 94 -16.22 -25.69 1.06
CA ARG A 94 -16.44 -27.09 1.45
C ARG A 94 -15.37 -28.02 0.88
N SER A 95 -14.70 -27.59 -0.19
CA SER A 95 -13.51 -28.25 -0.74
C SER A 95 -12.21 -27.54 -0.33
N THR A 96 -11.12 -28.29 -0.27
CA THR A 96 -9.77 -27.70 -0.12
C THR A 96 -9.31 -26.95 -1.37
N PHE A 97 -9.95 -27.18 -2.52
CA PHE A 97 -9.61 -26.55 -3.78
C PHE A 97 -10.20 -25.14 -3.91
N ASP A 98 -11.41 -24.92 -3.42
CA ASP A 98 -12.16 -23.67 -3.59
C ASP A 98 -11.95 -22.65 -2.45
N SER A 99 -11.29 -23.08 -1.37
CA SER A 99 -10.87 -22.18 -0.30
C SER A 99 -9.90 -21.11 -0.80
N SER A 100 -10.04 -19.88 -0.31
CA SER A 100 -9.32 -18.71 -0.83
C SER A 100 -9.22 -17.57 0.19
N MET A 101 -9.02 -16.34 -0.29
CA MET A 101 -9.03 -15.12 0.51
C MET A 101 -9.81 -14.01 -0.19
N ASN A 102 -10.53 -13.20 0.58
CA ASN A 102 -10.94 -11.86 0.17
C ASN A 102 -9.77 -10.90 0.31
N TYR A 103 -9.58 -10.05 -0.68
CA TYR A 103 -8.45 -9.13 -0.76
C TYR A 103 -8.74 -7.96 -1.69
N ARG A 104 -8.00 -6.88 -1.50
CA ARG A 104 -7.83 -5.79 -2.46
C ARG A 104 -6.35 -5.61 -2.72
N SER A 105 -5.97 -5.54 -3.99
CA SER A 105 -4.56 -5.43 -4.38
C SER A 105 -4.38 -4.51 -5.57
N ALA A 106 -3.23 -3.85 -5.60
CA ALA A 106 -2.80 -3.00 -6.69
C ALA A 106 -1.36 -3.35 -7.08
N MET A 107 -1.09 -3.34 -8.38
CA MET A 107 0.26 -3.37 -8.95
C MET A 107 0.46 -2.11 -9.78
N ILE A 108 1.56 -1.40 -9.56
CA ILE A 108 1.96 -0.20 -10.28
C ILE A 108 3.30 -0.46 -10.93
N LEU A 109 3.42 -0.13 -12.21
CA LEU A 109 4.65 -0.30 -12.98
C LEU A 109 5.09 1.05 -13.52
N GLY A 110 6.38 1.35 -13.42
CA GLY A 110 6.90 2.56 -14.05
C GLY A 110 8.37 2.81 -13.72
N THR A 111 8.89 3.89 -14.29
CA THR A 111 10.22 4.40 -13.95
C THR A 111 10.03 5.63 -13.08
N PRO A 112 10.53 5.62 -11.83
CA PRO A 112 10.38 6.79 -10.96
C PRO A 112 11.38 7.89 -11.34
N GLU A 113 11.05 9.12 -10.95
CA GLU A 113 11.98 10.24 -10.91
C GLU A 113 12.49 10.47 -9.49
N ALA A 114 13.73 10.95 -9.35
CA ALA A 114 14.27 11.37 -8.07
C ALA A 114 13.89 12.84 -7.81
N LEU A 115 13.40 13.14 -6.61
CA LEU A 115 13.04 14.50 -6.21
C LEU A 115 14.22 15.21 -5.55
N GLU A 116 14.34 16.50 -5.82
CA GLU A 116 15.38 17.38 -5.27
C GLU A 116 14.77 18.69 -4.73
N GLY A 117 15.57 19.48 -4.01
CA GLY A 117 15.19 20.81 -3.55
C GLY A 117 13.91 20.85 -2.70
N GLU A 118 13.04 21.82 -3.00
CA GLU A 118 11.77 22.03 -2.27
C GLU A 118 10.77 20.89 -2.49
N GLU A 119 10.73 20.29 -3.68
CA GLU A 119 9.82 19.18 -3.95
C GLU A 119 10.13 17.96 -3.08
N LYS A 120 11.42 17.70 -2.86
CA LYS A 120 11.88 16.65 -1.97
C LYS A 120 11.46 16.90 -0.52
N ALA A 121 11.59 18.13 -0.04
CA ALA A 121 11.17 18.51 1.31
C ALA A 121 9.65 18.31 1.49
N ARG A 122 8.84 18.83 0.55
CA ARG A 122 7.39 18.66 0.53
C ARG A 122 6.98 17.18 0.51
N ALA A 123 7.67 16.36 -0.28
CA ALA A 123 7.37 14.94 -0.37
C ALA A 123 7.66 14.19 0.94
N LEU A 124 8.70 14.57 1.69
CA LEU A 124 8.97 14.02 3.02
C LEU A 124 7.91 14.43 4.04
N GLU A 125 7.43 15.67 3.98
CA GLU A 125 6.32 16.14 4.81
C GLU A 125 5.04 15.35 4.50
N LEU A 126 4.71 15.14 3.22
CA LEU A 126 3.55 14.32 2.83
C LEU A 126 3.64 12.87 3.30
N LEU A 127 4.83 12.26 3.23
CA LEU A 127 5.06 10.90 3.74
C LEU A 127 4.76 10.80 5.24
N VAL A 128 5.12 11.82 6.02
CA VAL A 128 4.80 11.89 7.45
C VAL A 128 3.32 12.17 7.66
N ALA A 129 2.78 13.21 7.02
CA ALA A 129 1.38 13.63 7.15
C ALA A 129 0.40 12.53 6.78
N ARG A 130 0.80 11.63 5.86
CA ARG A 130 0.01 10.47 5.52
C ARG A 130 -0.21 9.52 6.70
N LEU A 131 0.84 9.24 7.47
CA LEU A 131 0.72 8.34 8.63
C LEU A 131 0.19 9.09 9.84
N LEU A 132 0.64 10.32 10.03
CA LEU A 132 0.39 11.11 11.22
C LEU A 132 -0.06 12.50 10.77
N PRO A 133 -1.33 12.67 10.40
CA PRO A 133 -1.87 13.98 10.03
C PRO A 133 -1.64 15.01 11.15
N GLY A 134 -1.11 16.19 10.82
CA GLY A 134 -0.80 17.27 11.77
C GLY A 134 0.49 17.09 12.58
N ARG A 135 1.30 16.07 12.27
CA ARG A 135 2.53 15.77 13.02
C ARG A 135 3.56 16.89 12.95
N ASP A 136 3.59 17.63 11.86
CA ASP A 136 4.47 18.77 11.61
C ASP A 136 4.28 19.93 12.60
N GLU A 137 3.08 20.07 13.18
CA GLU A 137 2.82 21.04 14.25
C GLU A 137 3.31 20.56 15.64
N GLU A 138 3.56 19.26 15.78
CA GLU A 138 3.89 18.61 17.04
C GLU A 138 5.39 18.35 17.23
N VAL A 139 6.18 18.40 16.15
CA VAL A 139 7.63 18.15 16.17
C VAL A 139 8.40 19.19 15.38
N ARG A 140 9.71 19.28 15.59
CA ARG A 140 10.55 20.17 14.78
C ARG A 140 10.54 19.74 13.30
N PRO A 141 10.71 20.69 12.36
CA PRO A 141 10.96 20.36 10.97
C PRO A 141 12.23 19.53 10.75
N SER A 142 12.30 18.86 9.61
CA SER A 142 13.52 18.18 9.16
C SER A 142 14.65 19.18 8.90
N THR A 143 15.85 18.86 9.36
CA THR A 143 17.05 19.65 9.07
C THR A 143 17.51 19.42 7.63
N SER A 144 18.26 20.38 7.08
CA SER A 144 18.86 20.22 5.74
C SER A 144 19.76 18.97 5.62
N ARG A 145 20.39 18.56 6.73
CA ARG A 145 21.21 17.34 6.78
C ARG A 145 20.37 16.07 6.65
N GLU A 146 19.23 16.00 7.34
CA GLU A 146 18.30 14.87 7.27
C GLU A 146 17.68 14.75 5.87
N ILE A 147 17.30 15.88 5.28
CA ILE A 147 16.80 15.93 3.89
C ILE A 147 17.88 15.46 2.92
N ALA A 148 19.12 15.94 3.06
CA ALA A 148 20.23 15.52 2.20
C ALA A 148 20.58 14.01 2.33
N ALA A 149 20.41 13.43 3.51
CA ALA A 149 20.65 12.01 3.76
C ALA A 149 19.55 11.07 3.20
N THR A 150 18.42 11.64 2.78
CA THR A 150 17.25 10.89 2.31
C THR A 150 17.16 10.97 0.80
N LEU A 151 16.84 9.86 0.14
CA LEU A 151 16.43 9.82 -1.27
C LEU A 151 14.92 9.72 -1.32
N VAL A 152 14.28 10.49 -2.20
CA VAL A 152 12.84 10.44 -2.44
C VAL A 152 12.60 10.22 -3.92
N LEU A 153 11.71 9.28 -4.22
CA LEU A 153 11.30 8.92 -5.57
C LEU A 153 9.82 9.21 -5.76
N ARG A 154 9.46 9.75 -6.93
CA ARG A 154 8.08 9.88 -7.39
C ARG A 154 7.84 8.88 -8.53
N LEU A 155 6.90 7.96 -8.32
CA LEU A 155 6.50 6.96 -9.30
C LEU A 155 5.09 7.29 -9.84
N PRO A 156 4.92 7.54 -11.15
CA PRO A 156 3.61 7.83 -11.73
C PRO A 156 2.66 6.64 -11.61
N LEU A 157 1.37 6.91 -11.36
CA LEU A 157 0.29 5.91 -11.33
C LEU A 157 -0.29 5.59 -12.73
N THR A 158 0.43 5.96 -13.79
CA THR A 158 -0.05 5.87 -15.18
C THR A 158 -0.27 4.44 -15.68
N GLU A 159 0.44 3.46 -15.14
CA GLU A 159 0.28 2.04 -15.50
C GLU A 159 0.10 1.21 -14.23
N ALA A 160 -1.16 0.85 -13.97
CA ALA A 160 -1.55 0.08 -12.79
C ALA A 160 -2.62 -0.96 -13.11
N SER A 161 -2.68 -2.02 -12.29
CA SER A 161 -3.78 -2.99 -12.27
C SER A 161 -4.34 -3.12 -10.86
N VAL A 162 -5.65 -3.18 -10.74
CA VAL A 162 -6.34 -3.47 -9.47
C VAL A 162 -7.03 -4.83 -9.57
N LYS A 163 -6.89 -5.64 -8.52
CA LYS A 163 -7.59 -6.92 -8.37
C LYS A 163 -8.26 -7.00 -7.00
N VAL A 164 -9.57 -7.24 -7.01
CA VAL A 164 -10.40 -7.30 -5.80
C VAL A 164 -11.21 -8.59 -5.75
N ARG A 165 -11.28 -9.21 -4.59
CA ARG A 165 -12.23 -10.28 -4.27
C ARG A 165 -12.91 -9.95 -2.95
N ALA A 166 -14.24 -9.85 -2.97
CA ALA A 166 -15.09 -9.65 -1.79
C ALA A 166 -16.35 -10.51 -1.97
N ALA A 167 -16.23 -11.82 -1.73
CA ALA A 167 -17.29 -12.79 -1.94
C ALA A 167 -17.18 -13.98 -0.98
N GLY A 168 -18.25 -14.76 -0.86
CA GLY A 168 -18.25 -16.05 -0.15
C GLY A 168 -17.55 -17.19 -0.92
N PRO A 169 -17.66 -18.44 -0.42
CA PRO A 169 -17.38 -19.66 -1.17
C PRO A 169 -18.23 -19.76 -2.45
N SER A 170 -17.86 -20.65 -3.38
CA SER A 170 -18.61 -20.81 -4.63
C SER A 170 -19.93 -21.56 -4.38
N ASP A 171 -20.93 -21.36 -5.25
CA ASP A 171 -22.18 -22.12 -5.16
C ASP A 171 -22.00 -23.60 -5.54
N ASP A 172 -20.97 -23.92 -6.34
CA ASP A 172 -20.62 -25.30 -6.71
C ASP A 172 -20.17 -26.13 -5.48
N ASP A 173 -19.72 -25.46 -4.42
CA ASP A 173 -19.43 -26.06 -3.11
C ASP A 173 -20.71 -26.52 -2.37
N ALA A 174 -21.92 -26.28 -2.87
CA ALA A 174 -23.17 -26.59 -2.15
C ALA A 174 -23.50 -28.09 -2.06
N GLN A 175 -22.81 -28.95 -2.82
CA GLN A 175 -23.13 -30.38 -2.91
C GLN A 175 -22.67 -31.21 -1.70
N GLU A 176 -21.83 -30.64 -0.83
CA GLU A 176 -21.28 -31.30 0.37
C GLU A 176 -22.09 -30.91 1.62
N GLU A 177 -23.28 -31.51 1.77
CA GLU A 177 -24.16 -31.25 2.91
C GLU A 177 -23.46 -31.51 4.27
N GLY A 178 -23.72 -30.65 5.25
CA GLY A 178 -23.17 -30.80 6.61
C GLY A 178 -21.75 -30.26 6.83
N VAL A 179 -21.04 -29.83 5.77
CA VAL A 179 -19.73 -29.15 5.91
C VAL A 179 -19.93 -27.64 6.01
N TRP A 180 -19.32 -27.03 7.04
CA TRP A 180 -19.35 -25.57 7.21
C TRP A 180 -18.57 -24.87 6.10
N ALA A 181 -19.12 -23.76 5.60
CA ALA A 181 -18.46 -22.89 4.64
C ALA A 181 -18.83 -21.43 4.95
N GLY A 182 -17.92 -20.51 4.67
CA GLY A 182 -18.14 -19.11 4.94
C GLY A 182 -16.88 -18.25 4.75
N VAL A 183 -16.92 -17.07 5.34
CA VAL A 183 -15.79 -16.13 5.37
C VAL A 183 -15.38 -15.92 6.82
N VAL A 184 -14.08 -15.88 7.08
CA VAL A 184 -13.50 -15.39 8.33
C VAL A 184 -12.93 -13.99 8.06
N PRO A 185 -13.65 -12.92 8.43
CA PRO A 185 -13.19 -11.54 8.31
C PRO A 185 -11.83 -11.31 8.98
N LEU A 186 -10.97 -10.54 8.33
CA LEU A 186 -9.70 -10.05 8.86
C LEU A 186 -9.70 -8.52 8.80
N VAL A 187 -9.34 -7.90 9.91
CA VAL A 187 -9.20 -6.45 10.03
C VAL A 187 -7.85 -6.12 10.65
N THR A 188 -7.23 -5.04 10.18
CA THR A 188 -6.13 -4.41 10.91
C THR A 188 -6.73 -3.51 11.99
N ARG A 189 -6.18 -3.61 13.20
CA ARG A 189 -6.54 -2.77 14.34
C ARG A 189 -5.29 -2.33 15.07
N THR A 190 -5.36 -1.16 15.70
CA THR A 190 -4.31 -0.68 16.57
C THR A 190 -4.44 -1.28 17.98
N LEU A 191 -3.32 -1.32 18.68
CA LEU A 191 -3.29 -1.54 20.13
C LEU A 191 -3.02 -0.20 20.82
N PRO A 192 -3.28 -0.08 22.14
CA PRO A 192 -2.94 1.14 22.87
C PRO A 192 -1.49 1.57 22.63
N PRO A 193 -1.23 2.85 22.31
CA PRO A 193 0.13 3.35 22.08
C PRO A 193 1.04 3.11 23.28
N VAL A 194 2.27 2.68 23.00
CA VAL A 194 3.29 2.47 24.04
C VAL A 194 4.25 3.65 24.04
N ALA A 195 4.25 4.41 25.13
CA ALA A 195 5.14 5.55 25.31
C ALA A 195 6.61 5.10 25.45
N ALA A 196 7.53 5.88 24.88
CA ALA A 196 8.95 5.67 25.05
C ALA A 196 9.40 6.16 26.44
N ALA A 197 10.50 5.60 26.96
CA ALA A 197 11.07 6.09 28.22
C ALA A 197 11.44 7.57 28.12
N GLY A 198 10.91 8.39 29.04
CA GLY A 198 11.17 9.83 29.09
C GLY A 198 10.31 10.69 28.14
N SER A 199 9.34 10.11 27.41
CA SER A 199 8.36 10.90 26.64
C SER A 199 7.18 11.34 27.52
N ASP A 200 6.39 12.32 27.06
CA ASP A 200 5.06 12.58 27.63
C ASP A 200 4.24 11.27 27.56
N PRO A 201 3.60 10.83 28.65
CA PRO A 201 2.74 9.65 28.64
C PRO A 201 1.47 9.84 27.80
N ARG A 202 1.07 11.08 27.51
CA ARG A 202 -0.04 11.39 26.61
C ARG A 202 0.48 11.43 25.18
N PHE A 203 -0.05 10.55 24.33
CA PHE A 203 0.23 10.62 22.91
C PHE A 203 -0.52 11.81 22.27
N PRO A 204 0.04 12.42 21.22
CA PRO A 204 -0.49 13.64 20.64
C PRO A 204 -1.65 13.36 19.65
N SER A 205 -2.28 14.43 19.16
CA SER A 205 -3.44 14.37 18.26
C SER A 205 -3.19 13.59 16.98
N SER A 206 -1.99 13.69 16.39
CA SER A 206 -1.64 12.95 15.18
C SER A 206 -1.65 11.43 15.40
N VAL A 207 -1.24 10.96 16.58
CA VAL A 207 -1.30 9.53 16.95
C VAL A 207 -2.75 9.10 17.18
N ALA A 208 -3.54 9.94 17.85
CA ALA A 208 -4.98 9.68 18.02
C ALA A 208 -5.70 9.57 16.67
N ALA A 209 -5.40 10.48 15.74
CA ALA A 209 -5.96 10.49 14.39
C ALA A 209 -5.58 9.22 13.61
N PHE A 210 -4.32 8.79 13.67
CA PHE A 210 -3.88 7.54 13.07
C PHE A 210 -4.63 6.33 13.63
N THR A 211 -4.73 6.22 14.96
CA THR A 211 -5.45 5.10 15.59
C THR A 211 -6.92 5.06 15.18
N ALA A 212 -7.58 6.22 15.17
CA ALA A 212 -8.97 6.33 14.77
C ALA A 212 -9.19 5.98 13.29
N ALA A 213 -8.27 6.38 12.40
CA ALA A 213 -8.33 6.05 10.98
C ALA A 213 -8.19 4.53 10.74
N VAL A 214 -7.20 3.89 11.36
CA VAL A 214 -6.99 2.44 11.22
C VAL A 214 -8.12 1.63 11.85
N ASP A 215 -8.61 2.04 13.03
CA ASP A 215 -9.69 1.31 13.71
C ASP A 215 -11.07 1.56 13.12
N GLY A 216 -11.25 2.71 12.45
CA GLY A 216 -12.45 3.06 11.69
C GLY A 216 -12.52 2.42 10.30
N ALA A 217 -11.42 1.88 9.77
CA ALA A 217 -11.42 1.15 8.51
C ALA A 217 -12.27 -0.12 8.67
N VAL A 218 -13.32 -0.22 7.83
CA VAL A 218 -14.19 -1.39 7.75
C VAL A 218 -13.98 -2.01 6.36
N PRO A 219 -13.41 -3.22 6.27
CA PRO A 219 -13.29 -3.89 5.00
C PRO A 219 -14.67 -4.12 4.38
N PRO A 220 -14.77 -4.12 3.05
CA PRO A 220 -16.03 -4.38 2.36
C PRO A 220 -16.38 -5.87 2.46
N PHE A 221 -16.91 -6.29 3.61
CA PHE A 221 -17.53 -7.58 3.77
C PHE A 221 -18.93 -7.51 3.13
N ARG A 222 -19.06 -8.10 1.95
CA ARG A 222 -20.36 -8.40 1.34
C ARG A 222 -20.69 -9.87 1.54
#